data_AF-A0A258BLG9-F1
#
_entry.id   AF-A0A258BLG9-F1
#
_cell.length_a   1.000
_cell.length_b   1.000
_cell.length_c   1.000
_cell.angle_alpha   90.00
_cell.angle_beta   90.00
_cell.angle_gamma   90.00
#
_symmetry.space_group_name_H-M   'P 1'
#
loop_
_entity.id
_entity.type
_entity.pdbx_description
1 polymer ?
#
loop_
_entity_poly.entity_id
_entity_poly.type
_entity_poly.pdbx_seq_one_letter_code
_entity_poly.pdbx_strand_id
1 'polypeptide(L)'
;MTKRMLDNHFTDCFSSVEHTNFYASASDQIFKRSKGEVCRKIGANILIDDYVLHGESVISEAALKNVVVFGDYPWNKNDILLPGMVRCFDWQSTIREVERIASGE
;
A
#
# COMPACT_ATOMS: atom_id res chain seq x y z
N MET A 1 -4.28 11.03 -5.47
CA MET A 1 -4.30 12.15 -4.50
C MET A 1 -3.46 13.29 -5.04
N THR A 2 -3.89 14.55 -4.92
CA THR A 2 -3.10 15.73 -5.36
C THR A 2 -2.49 16.43 -4.15
N LYS A 3 -1.41 17.21 -4.35
CA LYS A 3 -0.80 18.02 -3.28
C LYS A 3 -1.82 18.90 -2.57
N ARG A 4 -2.71 19.56 -3.32
CA ARG A 4 -3.79 20.40 -2.77
C ARG A 4 -4.72 19.65 -1.81
N MET A 5 -5.05 18.39 -2.08
CA MET A 5 -5.88 17.59 -1.16
C MET A 5 -5.15 17.31 0.16
N LEU A 6 -3.85 17.03 0.09
CA LEU A 6 -3.03 16.81 1.29
C LEU A 6 -2.93 18.08 2.11
N ASP A 7 -2.60 19.21 1.47
CA ASP A 7 -2.43 20.49 2.15
C ASP A 7 -3.72 20.94 2.86
N ASN A 8 -4.89 20.64 2.29
CA ASN A 8 -6.20 21.05 2.84
C ASN A 8 -6.71 20.15 3.98
N HIS A 9 -6.36 18.87 4.00
CA HIS A 9 -6.95 17.88 4.92
C HIS A 9 -5.96 17.26 5.90
N PHE A 10 -4.66 17.32 5.58
CA PHE A 10 -3.59 16.60 6.27
C PHE A 10 -2.31 17.45 6.33
N THR A 11 -2.46 18.74 6.64
CA THR A 11 -1.33 19.67 6.79
C THR A 11 -0.30 19.10 7.76
N ASP A 12 0.97 19.07 7.34
CA ASP A 12 2.12 18.56 8.11
C ASP A 12 2.01 17.11 8.63
N CYS A 13 1.15 16.29 8.03
CA CYS A 13 0.94 14.90 8.44
C CYS A 13 1.97 13.92 7.84
N PHE A 14 2.51 14.22 6.66
CA PHE A 14 3.33 13.29 5.88
C PHE A 14 4.79 13.73 5.80
N SER A 15 5.73 12.82 6.08
CA SER A 15 7.16 13.05 5.90
C SER A 15 7.61 13.10 4.44
N SER A 16 6.87 12.44 3.53
CA SER A 16 7.13 12.45 2.09
C SER A 16 5.89 12.06 1.28
N VAL A 17 5.92 12.33 -0.03
CA VAL A 17 4.88 11.93 -0.99
C VAL A 17 5.54 11.27 -2.19
N GLU A 18 5.15 10.04 -2.50
CA GLU A 18 5.73 9.24 -3.58
C GLU A 18 4.69 8.89 -4.64
N HIS A 19 4.95 9.27 -5.90
CA HIS A 19 4.07 8.95 -7.03
C HIS A 19 4.50 7.66 -7.74
N THR A 20 3.61 6.67 -7.81
CA THR A 20 3.79 5.44 -8.60
C THR A 20 3.00 5.50 -9.92
N ASN A 21 3.24 4.57 -10.84
CA ASN A 21 2.57 4.54 -12.14
C ASN A 21 2.03 3.14 -12.50
N PHE A 22 1.07 2.66 -11.71
CA PHE A 22 0.48 1.32 -11.86
C PHE A 22 0.07 0.97 -13.30
N TYR A 23 -0.48 1.95 -14.04
CA TYR A 23 -0.95 1.78 -15.43
C TYR A 23 0.14 1.94 -16.51
N ALA A 24 1.43 1.90 -16.17
CA ALA A 24 2.49 1.96 -17.17
C ALA A 24 2.42 0.76 -18.13
N SER A 25 2.25 1.02 -19.42
CA SER A 25 2.23 -0.02 -20.45
C SER A 25 3.65 -0.39 -20.90
N ALA A 26 3.87 -1.65 -21.27
CA ALA A 26 5.14 -2.10 -21.82
C ALA A 26 5.46 -1.47 -23.19
N SER A 27 4.45 -0.98 -23.92
CA SER A 27 4.61 -0.37 -25.24
C SER A 27 5.15 1.05 -25.20
N ASP A 28 5.03 1.76 -24.08
CA ASP A 28 5.32 3.20 -24.04
C ASP A 28 6.79 3.54 -23.73
N GLN A 29 7.69 2.55 -23.61
CA GLN A 29 9.05 2.74 -23.06
C GLN A 29 9.07 3.47 -21.69
N ILE A 30 7.93 3.51 -21.00
CA ILE A 30 7.80 4.18 -19.70
C ILE A 30 8.37 3.26 -18.63
N PHE A 31 9.31 3.78 -17.84
CA PHE A 31 9.81 3.11 -16.66
C PHE A 31 8.66 2.82 -15.67
N LYS A 32 8.38 1.54 -15.41
CA LYS A 32 7.40 1.13 -14.41
C LYS A 32 7.99 1.30 -13.01
N ARG A 33 7.26 2.03 -12.16
CA ARG A 33 7.52 2.32 -10.75
C ARG A 33 6.39 1.76 -9.92
N SER A 34 6.57 0.54 -9.44
CA SER A 34 5.58 -0.18 -8.62
C SER A 34 5.54 0.37 -7.18
N LYS A 35 4.50 0.01 -6.43
CA LYS A 35 4.47 0.28 -4.98
C LYS A 35 5.50 -0.56 -4.23
N GLY A 36 5.73 -1.81 -4.65
CA GLY A 36 6.80 -2.65 -4.12
C GLY A 36 8.19 -1.99 -4.18
N GLU A 37 8.58 -1.49 -5.35
CA GLU A 37 9.85 -0.79 -5.52
C GLU A 37 9.97 0.44 -4.61
N VAL A 38 8.89 1.23 -4.49
CA VAL A 38 8.86 2.41 -3.63
C VAL A 38 8.96 2.04 -2.17
N CYS A 39 8.14 1.11 -1.68
CA CYS A 39 8.16 0.64 -0.30
C CYS A 39 9.56 0.13 0.09
N ARG A 40 10.23 -0.62 -0.80
CA ARG A 40 11.61 -1.06 -0.60
C ARG A 40 12.58 0.12 -0.49
N LYS A 41 12.49 1.09 -1.41
CA LYS A 41 13.38 2.24 -1.46
C LYS A 41 13.29 3.13 -0.21
N ILE A 42 12.08 3.32 0.31
CA ILE A 42 11.86 4.17 1.50
C ILE A 42 11.99 3.40 2.83
N GLY A 43 12.23 2.08 2.77
CA GLY A 43 12.33 1.24 3.97
C GLY A 43 11.01 1.10 4.73
N ALA A 44 9.88 1.07 4.02
CA ALA A 44 8.57 0.90 4.65
C ALA A 44 8.48 -0.46 5.37
N ASN A 45 7.75 -0.53 6.48
CA ASN A 45 7.46 -1.79 7.18
C ASN A 45 6.06 -2.33 6.89
N ILE A 46 5.14 -1.45 6.50
CA ILE A 46 3.72 -1.74 6.26
C ILE A 46 3.25 -0.96 5.03
N LEU A 47 2.46 -1.59 4.17
CA LEU A 47 1.63 -0.91 3.17
C LEU A 47 0.16 -1.02 3.59
N ILE A 48 -0.59 0.09 3.54
CA ILE A 48 -2.06 0.08 3.59
C ILE A 48 -2.57 0.50 2.21
N ASP A 49 -3.34 -0.37 1.55
CA ASP A 49 -3.89 -0.13 0.22
C ASP A 49 -5.18 -0.93 0.03
N ASP A 50 -6.12 -0.45 -0.76
CA ASP A 50 -7.38 -1.15 -1.01
C ASP A 50 -7.29 -2.12 -2.20
N TYR A 51 -6.23 -2.04 -3.02
CA TYR A 51 -6.09 -2.86 -4.22
C TYR A 51 -5.07 -3.98 -4.05
N VAL A 52 -5.52 -5.24 -4.16
CA VAL A 52 -4.69 -6.43 -3.84
C VAL A 52 -3.43 -6.51 -4.69
N LEU A 53 -3.51 -6.20 -5.99
CA LEU A 53 -2.34 -6.22 -6.90
C LEU A 53 -1.19 -5.29 -6.44
N HIS A 54 -1.51 -4.20 -5.74
CA HIS A 54 -0.48 -3.36 -5.14
C HIS A 54 0.25 -4.08 -4.01
N GLY A 55 -0.51 -4.76 -3.16
CA GLY A 55 0.02 -5.61 -2.09
C GLY A 55 0.90 -6.74 -2.61
N GLU A 56 0.46 -7.42 -3.66
CA GLU A 56 1.25 -8.48 -4.30
C GLU A 56 2.60 -7.96 -4.81
N SER A 57 2.64 -6.75 -5.38
CA SER A 57 3.92 -6.11 -5.78
C SER A 57 4.85 -5.87 -4.60
N VAL A 58 4.31 -5.55 -3.42
CA VAL A 58 5.10 -5.36 -2.20
C VAL A 58 5.64 -6.68 -1.68
N ILE A 59 4.81 -7.72 -1.60
CA ILE A 59 5.23 -9.05 -1.14
C ILE A 59 6.33 -9.62 -2.05
N SER A 60 6.20 -9.45 -3.37
CA SER A 60 7.14 -9.99 -4.35
C SER A 60 8.44 -9.19 -4.51
N GLU A 61 8.38 -7.84 -4.46
CA GLU A 61 9.53 -7.00 -4.80
C GLU A 61 10.25 -6.40 -3.58
N ALA A 62 9.54 -6.22 -2.46
CA ALA A 62 10.00 -5.35 -1.39
C ALA A 62 10.56 -6.07 -0.16
N ALA A 63 10.50 -7.40 -0.08
CA ALA A 63 10.77 -8.17 1.15
C ALA A 63 9.96 -7.72 2.39
N LEU A 64 9.03 -6.77 2.22
CA LEU A 64 8.00 -6.44 3.21
C LEU A 64 7.08 -7.64 3.33
N LYS A 65 6.79 -8.01 4.57
CA LYS A 65 5.88 -9.12 4.89
C LYS A 65 4.51 -8.67 5.37
N ASN A 66 4.29 -7.35 5.47
CA ASN A 66 3.10 -6.81 6.11
C ASN A 66 2.38 -5.85 5.16
N VAL A 67 1.24 -6.30 4.64
CA VAL A 67 0.34 -5.51 3.82
C VAL A 67 -1.05 -5.58 4.43
N VAL A 68 -1.66 -4.42 4.65
CA VAL A 68 -3.06 -4.30 5.02
C VAL A 68 -3.88 -3.98 3.77
N VAL A 69 -4.79 -4.89 3.43
CA VAL A 69 -5.80 -4.68 2.39
C VAL A 69 -7.00 -4.00 3.01
N PHE A 70 -7.19 -2.71 2.71
CA PHE A 70 -8.21 -1.88 3.33
C PHE A 70 -9.59 -2.03 2.66
N GLY A 71 -10.63 -2.14 3.49
CA GLY A 71 -12.04 -2.09 3.12
C GLY A 71 -12.61 -3.38 2.51
N ASP A 72 -13.91 -3.33 2.24
CA ASP A 72 -14.68 -4.29 1.43
C ASP A 72 -15.18 -3.57 0.18
N TYR A 73 -14.38 -3.60 -0.88
CA TYR A 73 -14.69 -2.92 -2.13
C TYR A 73 -14.94 -3.94 -3.26
N PRO A 74 -15.78 -3.61 -4.26
CA PRO A 74 -16.07 -4.53 -5.35
C PRO A 74 -14.83 -5.09 -6.07
N TRP A 75 -13.76 -4.29 -6.16
CA TRP A 75 -12.50 -4.67 -6.83
C TRP A 75 -11.55 -5.50 -5.97
N ASN A 76 -11.79 -5.66 -4.67
CA ASN A 76 -10.90 -6.41 -3.79
C ASN A 76 -11.59 -7.58 -3.07
N LYS A 77 -12.92 -7.74 -3.23
CA LYS A 77 -13.75 -8.66 -2.44
C LYS A 77 -13.47 -10.14 -2.69
N ASN A 78 -13.15 -10.49 -3.94
CA ASN A 78 -12.98 -11.88 -4.36
C ASN A 78 -11.51 -12.28 -4.52
N ASP A 79 -10.59 -11.37 -4.23
CA ASP A 79 -9.17 -11.62 -4.37
C ASP A 79 -8.64 -12.51 -3.24
N ILE A 80 -7.80 -13.48 -3.63
CA ILE A 80 -7.10 -14.35 -2.69
C ILE A 80 -5.86 -13.61 -2.20
N LEU A 81 -5.73 -13.48 -0.89
CA LEU A 81 -4.61 -12.77 -0.27
C LEU A 81 -3.38 -13.68 -0.16
N LEU A 82 -2.22 -13.16 -0.57
CA LEU A 82 -0.94 -13.84 -0.37
C LEU A 82 -0.54 -13.85 1.12
N PRO A 83 0.31 -14.80 1.56
CA PRO A 83 0.88 -14.77 2.91
C PRO A 83 1.54 -13.41 3.21
N GLY A 84 1.21 -12.83 4.36
CA GLY A 84 1.65 -11.49 4.76
C GLY A 84 0.67 -10.37 4.41
N MET A 85 -0.44 -10.68 3.73
CA MET A 85 -1.52 -9.75 3.47
C MET A 85 -2.69 -10.02 4.43
N VAL A 86 -3.20 -8.98 5.08
CA VAL A 86 -4.33 -9.06 6.02
C VAL A 86 -5.42 -8.09 5.60
N ARG A 87 -6.67 -8.54 5.57
CA ARG A 87 -7.82 -7.67 5.26
C ARG A 87 -8.29 -6.95 6.52
N CYS A 88 -8.44 -5.63 6.42
CA CYS A 88 -9.04 -4.80 7.45
C CYS A 88 -10.22 -4.03 6.86
N PHE A 89 -11.43 -4.25 7.35
CA PHE A 89 -12.65 -3.69 6.77
C PHE A 89 -12.86 -2.21 7.05
N ASP A 90 -12.15 -1.66 8.04
CA ASP A 90 -12.30 -0.30 8.49
C ASP A 90 -10.99 0.23 9.12
N TRP A 91 -10.99 1.52 9.49
CA TRP A 91 -9.83 2.15 10.13
C TRP A 91 -9.53 1.57 11.51
N GLN A 92 -10.55 1.14 12.26
CA GLN A 92 -10.36 0.61 13.60
C GLN A 92 -9.59 -0.73 13.58
N SER A 93 -9.94 -1.62 12.66
CA SER A 93 -9.21 -2.87 12.41
C SER A 93 -7.83 -2.62 11.81
N THR A 94 -7.70 -1.63 10.94
CA THR A 94 -6.40 -1.22 10.36
C THR A 94 -5.43 -0.74 11.43
N ILE A 95 -5.88 0.13 12.35
CA ILE A 95 -5.05 0.64 13.44
C ILE A 95 -4.56 -0.51 14.33
N ARG A 96 -5.47 -1.41 14.75
CA ARG A 96 -5.09 -2.58 15.57
C ARG A 96 -4.05 -3.45 14.88
N GLU A 97 -4.21 -3.68 13.58
CA GLU A 97 -3.27 -4.50 12.82
C GLU A 97 -1.90 -3.83 12.69
N VAL A 98 -1.86 -2.51 12.45
CA VAL A 98 -0.61 -1.74 12.46
C VAL A 98 0.08 -1.80 13.81
N GLU A 99 -0.66 -1.67 14.91
CA GLU A 99 -0.12 -1.78 16.28
C GLU A 99 0.46 -3.16 16.55
N ARG A 100 -0.24 -4.23 16.14
CA ARG A 100 0.22 -5.62 16.24
C ARG A 100 1.52 -5.85 15.47
N ILE A 101 1.60 -5.35 14.24
CA ILE A 101 2.83 -5.46 13.43
C ILE A 101 3.97 -4.66 14.08
N ALA A 102 3.67 -3.47 14.62
CA ALA A 102 4.67 -2.62 15.26
C ALA A 102 5.20 -3.19 16.60
N SER A 103 4.40 -4.00 17.31
CA SER A 103 4.84 -4.69 18.54
C SER A 103 5.68 -5.95 18.27
N GLY A 104 5.77 -6.39 17.01
CA GLY A 104 6.54 -7.59 16.61
C GLY A 104 5.80 -8.90 16.82
N GLU A 105 4.48 -8.85 17.01
CA GLU A 105 3.56 -10.00 17.04
C GLU A 105 3.07 -10.35 15.64
#